data_AF-A0A1F5ST79-F1
#
_entry.id   AF-A0A1F5ST79-F1
#
_cell.length_a   1.000
_cell.length_b   1.000
_cell.length_c   1.000
_cell.angle_alpha   90.00
_cell.angle_beta   90.00
_cell.angle_gamma   90.00
#
_symmetry.space_group_name_H-M   'P 1'
#
loop_
_entity.id
_entity.type
_entity.pdbx_description
1 polymer ?
#
loop_
_entity_poly.entity_id
_entity_poly.type
_entity_poly.pdbx_seq_one_letter_code
_entity_poly.pdbx_strand_id
1 'polypeptide(L)'
;MAQHKDLALYEYAKDFLDVNTMPLLDSRKPQLIKIIRDLLTVKLGEEVASGVAGQLGRLPLISTADHHSIIQHPLFVNANIISAIPLVEKPELELNYLVVLSFASVSVNNTSGYARGIIFHSQPEAEGRVYRLPILPDKMKMGTVYGMHAYSRLEVERLLKRIRSQAYRGFVSPAVAESLEKIN
;
A
#
# COMPACT_ATOMS: atom_id res chain seq x y z
N MET A 1 26.06 5.25 4.93
CA MET A 1 25.25 4.58 5.98
C MET A 1 25.83 4.73 7.39
N ALA A 2 26.52 5.84 7.73
CA ALA A 2 27.07 6.06 9.08
C ALA A 2 26.33 7.15 9.89
N GLN A 3 25.52 7.99 9.24
CA GLN A 3 24.98 9.22 9.83
C GLN A 3 23.85 9.01 10.85
N HIS A 4 23.15 7.87 10.83
CA HIS A 4 21.95 7.66 11.66
C HIS A 4 22.00 6.37 12.50
N LYS A 5 23.19 5.77 12.68
CA LYS A 5 23.32 4.45 13.32
C LYS A 5 22.89 4.42 14.79
N ASP A 6 23.05 5.54 15.49
CA ASP A 6 22.79 5.65 16.93
C ASP A 6 21.50 6.43 17.25
N LEU A 7 20.74 6.84 16.22
CA LEU A 7 19.49 7.57 16.43
C LEU A 7 18.35 6.60 16.75
N ALA A 8 17.55 6.95 17.76
CA ALA A 8 16.25 6.33 17.92
C ALA A 8 15.40 6.61 16.66
N LEU A 9 14.54 5.66 16.28
CA LEU A 9 13.70 5.77 15.08
C LEU A 9 12.86 7.06 15.05
N TYR A 10 12.40 7.50 16.22
CA TYR A 10 11.68 8.75 16.38
C TYR A 10 12.54 9.98 16.05
N GLU A 11 13.80 10.02 16.49
CA GLU A 11 14.72 11.11 16.15
C GLU A 11 15.05 11.12 14.66
N TYR A 12 15.23 9.94 14.06
CA TYR A 12 15.40 9.82 12.62
C TYR A 12 14.17 10.32 11.83
N ALA A 13 12.96 10.06 12.30
CA ALA A 13 11.73 10.46 11.61
C ALA A 13 11.52 12.00 11.61
N LYS A 14 12.11 12.74 12.56
CA LYS A 14 12.03 14.22 12.58
C LYS A 14 12.68 14.85 11.36
N ASP A 15 13.72 14.21 10.80
CA ASP A 15 14.43 14.69 9.61
C ASP A 15 13.51 14.69 8.37
N PHE A 16 12.39 13.96 8.38
CA PHE A 16 11.42 13.99 7.26
C PHE A 16 10.74 15.35 7.07
N LEU A 17 10.78 16.21 8.09
CA LEU A 17 10.24 17.56 8.02
C LEU A 17 11.22 18.55 7.37
N ASP A 18 12.47 18.14 7.16
CA ASP A 18 13.46 18.94 6.45
C ASP A 18 13.25 18.81 4.94
N VAL A 19 12.46 19.73 4.39
CA VAL A 19 12.12 19.74 2.97
C VAL A 19 13.19 20.49 2.19
N ASN A 20 13.98 19.74 1.42
CA ASN A 20 14.92 20.30 0.46
C ASN A 20 14.19 21.17 -0.57
N THR A 21 14.68 22.40 -0.75
CA THR A 21 14.17 23.34 -1.75
C THR A 21 14.89 23.15 -3.08
N MET A 22 14.14 23.27 -4.18
CA MET A 22 14.65 23.16 -5.54
C MET A 22 13.86 24.14 -6.40
N PRO A 23 14.43 25.29 -6.81
CA PRO A 23 13.67 26.40 -7.40
C PRO A 23 12.75 26.00 -8.58
N LEU A 24 13.23 25.11 -9.44
CA LEU A 24 12.44 24.61 -10.57
C LEU A 24 11.22 23.78 -10.11
N LEU A 25 11.40 22.90 -9.14
CA LEU A 25 10.31 22.07 -8.62
C LEU A 25 9.36 22.89 -7.74
N ASP A 26 9.91 23.82 -6.97
CA ASP A 26 9.15 24.73 -6.11
C ASP A 26 8.16 25.58 -6.93
N SER A 27 8.59 26.04 -8.11
CA SER A 27 7.71 26.78 -9.03
C SER A 27 6.48 25.98 -9.50
N ARG A 28 6.54 24.64 -9.45
CA ARG A 28 5.46 23.73 -9.87
C ARG A 28 4.60 23.23 -8.73
N LYS A 29 4.97 23.47 -7.46
CA LYS A 29 4.18 23.03 -6.29
C LYS A 29 2.71 23.50 -6.34
N PRO A 30 2.39 24.76 -6.69
CA PRO A 30 0.98 25.19 -6.79
C PRO A 30 0.18 24.39 -7.82
N GLN A 31 0.82 24.00 -8.94
CA GLN A 31 0.19 23.17 -9.97
C GLN A 31 -0.13 21.77 -9.43
N LEU A 32 0.82 21.15 -8.73
CA LEU A 32 0.63 19.84 -8.12
C LEU A 32 -0.48 19.86 -7.07
N ILE A 33 -0.44 20.83 -6.16
CA ILE A 33 -1.45 20.98 -5.09
C ILE A 33 -2.85 21.16 -5.68
N LYS A 34 -2.98 21.95 -6.75
CA LYS A 34 -4.25 22.10 -7.47
C LYS A 34 -4.76 20.77 -8.02
N ILE A 35 -3.89 20.02 -8.72
CA ILE A 35 -4.27 18.70 -9.28
C ILE A 35 -4.72 17.74 -8.18
N ILE A 36 -3.99 17.70 -7.06
CA ILE A 36 -4.36 16.87 -5.90
C ILE A 36 -5.73 17.29 -5.35
N ARG A 37 -5.97 18.59 -5.14
CA ARG A 37 -7.26 19.10 -4.67
C ARG A 37 -8.39 18.70 -5.60
N ASP A 38 -8.24 18.93 -6.90
CA ASP A 38 -9.28 18.63 -7.89
C ASP A 38 -9.63 17.13 -7.89
N LEU A 39 -8.63 16.26 -7.82
CA LEU A 39 -8.81 14.80 -7.74
C LEU A 39 -9.49 14.36 -6.44
N LEU A 40 -9.09 14.93 -5.30
CA LEU A 40 -9.65 14.59 -4.00
C LEU A 40 -11.07 15.13 -3.83
N THR A 41 -11.38 16.31 -4.39
CA THR A 41 -12.73 16.90 -4.31
C THR A 41 -13.76 15.95 -4.89
N VAL A 42 -13.45 15.35 -6.04
CA VAL A 42 -14.35 14.39 -6.72
C VAL A 42 -14.49 13.08 -5.92
N LYS A 43 -13.45 12.64 -5.21
CA LYS A 43 -13.41 11.30 -4.58
C LYS A 43 -13.82 11.30 -3.10
N LEU A 44 -13.43 12.33 -2.36
CA LEU A 44 -13.50 12.42 -0.90
C LEU A 44 -14.22 13.69 -0.41
N GLY A 45 -14.63 14.58 -1.32
CA GLY A 45 -15.34 15.82 -0.99
C GLY A 45 -14.44 17.03 -0.72
N GLU A 46 -15.05 18.21 -0.68
CA GLU A 46 -14.37 19.51 -0.58
C GLU A 46 -13.58 19.69 0.72
N GLU A 47 -14.11 19.20 1.84
CA GLU A 47 -13.48 19.33 3.16
C GLU A 47 -12.10 18.67 3.18
N VAL A 48 -12.03 17.38 2.80
CA VAL A 48 -10.78 16.62 2.74
C VAL A 48 -9.83 17.22 1.71
N ALA A 49 -10.34 17.60 0.54
CA ALA A 49 -9.54 18.18 -0.53
C ALA A 49 -8.88 19.51 -0.13
N SER A 50 -9.65 20.40 0.51
CA SER A 50 -9.16 21.67 1.02
C SER A 50 -8.16 21.49 2.17
N GLY A 51 -8.44 20.56 3.09
CA GLY A 51 -7.53 20.23 4.19
C GLY A 51 -6.17 19.73 3.69
N VAL A 52 -6.16 18.79 2.74
CA VAL A 52 -4.93 18.28 2.12
C VAL A 52 -4.19 19.38 1.35
N ALA A 53 -4.91 20.19 0.57
CA ALA A 53 -4.28 21.28 -0.20
C ALA A 53 -3.63 22.33 0.71
N GLY A 54 -4.31 22.73 1.79
CA GLY A 54 -3.76 23.65 2.79
C GLY A 54 -2.52 23.08 3.47
N GLN A 55 -2.57 21.80 3.85
CA GLN A 55 -1.43 21.10 4.43
C GLN A 55 -0.21 21.11 3.51
N LEU A 56 -0.39 20.71 2.25
CA LEU A 56 0.70 20.66 1.25
C LEU A 56 1.24 22.05 0.90
N GLY A 57 0.42 23.10 1.04
CA GLY A 57 0.87 24.48 0.89
C GLY A 57 1.84 24.93 2.00
N ARG A 58 1.65 24.44 3.24
CA ARG A 58 2.53 24.72 4.38
C ARG A 58 3.75 23.82 4.39
N LEU A 59 3.53 22.52 4.24
CA LEU A 59 4.56 21.49 4.27
C LEU A 59 4.31 20.53 3.10
N PRO A 60 5.01 20.69 1.96
CA PRO A 60 4.81 19.89 0.76
C PRO A 60 5.48 18.51 0.90
N LEU A 61 5.09 17.77 1.93
CA LEU A 61 5.56 16.44 2.25
C LEU A 61 4.56 15.40 1.74
N ILE A 62 5.05 14.48 0.90
CA ILE A 62 4.27 13.41 0.30
C ILE A 62 5.11 12.14 0.37
N SER A 63 4.53 11.03 0.83
CA SER A 63 5.18 9.72 0.72
C SER A 63 5.00 9.16 -0.69
N THR A 64 6.11 8.76 -1.30
CA THR A 64 6.14 7.99 -2.55
C THR A 64 6.71 6.58 -2.35
N ALA A 65 7.15 6.26 -1.14
CA ALA A 65 7.76 4.98 -0.78
C ALA A 65 6.73 3.84 -0.75
N ASP A 66 5.47 4.22 -0.61
CA ASP A 66 4.35 3.33 -0.44
C ASP A 66 3.79 2.88 -1.80
N HIS A 67 4.46 1.89 -2.41
CA HIS A 67 3.99 1.16 -3.60
C HIS A 67 2.90 0.13 -3.24
N HIS A 68 1.87 0.56 -2.52
CA HIS A 68 0.88 -0.33 -1.91
C HIS A 68 -0.35 -0.57 -2.80
N SER A 69 -0.99 -1.71 -2.55
CA SER A 69 -2.44 -1.92 -2.72
C SER A 69 -3.22 -1.16 -1.64
N ILE A 70 -4.45 -1.52 -1.29
CA ILE A 70 -5.16 -0.91 -0.14
C ILE A 70 -4.28 -0.92 1.13
N ILE A 71 -4.30 0.17 1.92
CA ILE A 71 -3.53 0.31 3.19
C ILE A 71 -4.11 -0.65 4.24
N GLN A 72 -3.69 -1.90 4.17
CA GLN A 72 -4.13 -2.96 5.10
C GLN A 72 -2.97 -3.79 5.66
N HIS A 73 -1.78 -3.66 5.07
CA HIS A 73 -0.63 -4.47 5.46
C HIS A 73 0.16 -3.80 6.60
N PRO A 74 0.55 -4.53 7.67
CA PRO A 74 1.24 -3.96 8.83
C PRO A 74 2.52 -3.18 8.51
N LEU A 75 3.26 -3.59 7.46
CA LEU A 75 4.45 -2.86 7.00
C LEU A 75 4.18 -1.38 6.74
N PHE A 76 3.08 -1.06 6.04
CA PHE A 76 2.76 0.32 5.70
C PHE A 76 2.06 1.03 6.84
N VAL A 77 1.18 0.35 7.55
CA VAL A 77 0.54 0.93 8.74
C VAL A 77 1.60 1.37 9.73
N ASN A 78 2.60 0.53 10.00
CA ASN A 78 3.69 0.85 10.89
C ASN A 78 4.56 1.99 10.33
N ALA A 79 4.94 1.95 9.05
CA ALA A 79 5.72 3.02 8.42
C ALA A 79 4.99 4.38 8.48
N ASN A 80 3.68 4.38 8.26
CA ASN A 80 2.82 5.54 8.28
C ASN A 80 2.65 6.09 9.71
N ILE A 81 2.45 5.22 10.70
CA ILE A 81 2.45 5.61 12.12
C ILE A 81 3.79 6.23 12.50
N ILE A 82 4.92 5.57 12.20
CA ILE A 82 6.26 6.06 12.52
C ILE A 82 6.49 7.45 11.90
N SER A 83 6.09 7.62 10.64
CA SER A 83 6.21 8.89 9.92
C SER A 83 5.28 9.98 10.46
N ALA A 84 4.18 9.60 11.11
CA ALA A 84 3.22 10.52 11.71
C ALA A 84 3.61 10.97 13.13
N ILE A 85 4.42 10.20 13.87
CA ILE A 85 4.78 10.53 15.26
C ILE A 85 5.36 11.95 15.40
N PRO A 86 6.34 12.39 14.58
CA PRO A 86 6.86 13.75 14.69
C PRO A 86 5.84 14.84 14.34
N LEU A 87 4.77 14.50 13.63
CA LEU A 87 3.72 15.45 13.23
C LEU A 87 2.77 15.76 14.39
N VAL A 88 2.54 14.79 15.27
CA VAL A 88 1.67 14.94 16.45
C VAL A 88 2.21 15.99 17.41
N GLU A 89 3.53 16.12 17.50
CA GLU A 89 4.20 17.10 18.37
C GLU A 89 4.28 18.50 17.78
N LYS A 90 3.79 18.69 16.55
CA LYS A 90 3.74 19.99 15.85
C LYS A 90 2.30 20.38 15.49
N PRO A 91 1.41 20.55 16.48
CA PRO A 91 0.01 20.87 16.24
C PRO A 91 -0.18 22.18 15.46
N GLU A 92 0.77 23.10 15.54
CA GLU A 92 0.78 24.38 14.80
C GLU A 92 0.87 24.21 13.28
N LEU A 93 1.35 23.07 12.79
CA LEU A 93 1.43 22.78 11.36
C LEU A 93 0.10 22.25 10.78
N GLU A 94 -0.85 21.88 11.65
CA GLU A 94 -2.18 21.34 11.29
C GLU A 94 -2.08 20.20 10.24
N LEU A 95 -1.22 19.22 10.52
CA LEU A 95 -0.93 18.10 9.60
C LEU A 95 -1.89 16.93 9.85
N ASN A 96 -3.16 17.12 9.48
CA ASN A 96 -4.22 16.14 9.74
C ASN A 96 -4.25 14.96 8.77
N TYR A 97 -3.48 15.00 7.69
CA TYR A 97 -3.52 14.02 6.61
C TYR A 97 -2.13 13.44 6.35
N LEU A 98 -2.05 12.11 6.25
CA LEU A 98 -0.87 11.47 5.67
C LEU A 98 -1.10 11.31 4.16
N VAL A 99 -0.39 12.11 3.36
CA VAL A 99 -0.55 12.11 1.90
C VAL A 99 0.43 11.13 1.27
N VAL A 100 -0.12 10.12 0.61
CA VAL A 100 0.64 9.09 -0.11
C VAL A 100 0.28 9.12 -1.59
N LEU A 101 1.26 9.37 -2.46
CA LEU A 101 1.10 9.22 -3.90
C LEU A 101 1.72 7.88 -4.31
N SER A 102 0.87 6.86 -4.42
CA SER A 102 1.29 5.55 -4.92
C SER A 102 1.60 5.65 -6.42
N PHE A 103 2.88 5.69 -6.77
CA PHE A 103 3.31 5.57 -8.16
C PHE A 103 3.21 4.10 -8.57
N ALA A 104 2.19 3.82 -9.38
CA ALA A 104 1.58 2.51 -9.58
C ALA A 104 2.37 1.53 -10.46
N SER A 105 3.71 1.47 -10.35
CA SER A 105 4.47 0.32 -10.88
C SER A 105 4.52 -0.81 -9.86
N VAL A 106 3.39 -1.09 -9.19
CA VAL A 106 3.28 -2.18 -8.22
C VAL A 106 3.48 -3.49 -8.98
N SER A 107 4.53 -4.23 -8.63
CA SER A 107 4.72 -5.58 -9.14
C SER A 107 3.57 -6.48 -8.69
N VAL A 108 3.13 -7.41 -9.54
CA VAL A 108 2.11 -8.40 -9.14
C VAL A 108 2.55 -9.24 -7.93
N ASN A 109 3.86 -9.39 -7.71
CA ASN A 109 4.44 -10.11 -6.58
C ASN A 109 4.71 -9.23 -5.36
N ASN A 110 4.22 -7.98 -5.37
CA ASN A 110 4.26 -7.09 -4.23
C ASN A 110 3.69 -7.79 -2.98
N THR A 111 4.43 -7.72 -1.88
CA THR A 111 4.18 -8.50 -0.66
C THR A 111 2.90 -8.10 0.06
N SER A 112 2.49 -6.84 -0.06
CA SER A 112 1.36 -6.26 0.65
C SER A 112 0.01 -6.40 -0.06
N GLY A 113 0.01 -6.44 -1.38
CA GLY A 113 -1.20 -6.58 -2.18
C GLY A 113 -1.35 -7.91 -2.88
N TYR A 114 -0.22 -8.54 -3.22
CA TYR A 114 -0.13 -9.82 -3.91
C TYR A 114 -1.14 -9.97 -5.06
N ALA A 115 -1.17 -8.99 -5.94
CA ALA A 115 -2.01 -8.96 -7.14
C ALA A 115 -1.68 -10.07 -8.17
N ARG A 116 -0.81 -11.02 -7.81
CA ARG A 116 -0.53 -12.25 -8.56
C ARG A 116 -1.56 -13.36 -8.25
N GLY A 117 -2.29 -13.28 -7.15
CA GLY A 117 -3.27 -14.30 -6.78
C GLY A 117 -3.97 -14.04 -5.46
N ILE A 118 -4.23 -15.10 -4.69
CA ILE A 118 -4.97 -15.05 -3.42
C ILE A 118 -4.01 -15.28 -2.25
N ILE A 119 -4.17 -14.47 -1.20
CA ILE A 119 -3.53 -14.65 0.10
C ILE A 119 -4.60 -15.00 1.15
N PHE A 120 -4.33 -15.99 1.99
CA PHE A 120 -5.20 -16.34 3.11
C PHE A 120 -4.44 -17.11 4.21
N HIS A 121 -5.05 -17.20 5.39
CA HIS A 121 -4.59 -18.03 6.51
C HIS A 121 -5.41 -19.33 6.53
N SER A 122 -4.76 -20.50 6.72
CA SER A 122 -5.49 -21.78 6.56
C SER A 122 -6.08 -22.39 7.83
N GLN A 123 -5.70 -21.97 9.04
CA GLN A 123 -6.32 -22.39 10.32
C GLN A 123 -6.04 -21.38 11.46
N PRO A 124 -6.90 -21.30 12.51
CA PRO A 124 -6.64 -20.51 13.72
C PRO A 124 -5.44 -21.02 14.54
N GLU A 125 -5.20 -22.33 14.55
CA GLU A 125 -4.17 -23.00 15.38
C GLU A 125 -2.80 -23.09 14.68
N ALA A 126 -2.76 -22.87 13.36
CA ALA A 126 -1.53 -22.88 12.59
C ALA A 126 -0.86 -21.50 12.64
N GLU A 127 -0.19 -21.21 13.76
CA GLU A 127 0.68 -20.04 14.03
C GLU A 127 1.00 -19.18 12.80
N GLY A 128 0.12 -18.24 12.47
CA GLY A 128 0.39 -17.19 11.49
C GLY A 128 0.76 -17.64 10.07
N ARG A 129 0.53 -18.89 9.67
CA ARG A 129 0.97 -19.36 8.34
C ARG A 129 0.12 -18.74 7.23
N VAL A 130 0.74 -17.85 6.46
CA VAL A 130 0.15 -17.19 5.28
C VAL A 130 0.36 -18.08 4.05
N TYR A 131 -0.73 -18.42 3.37
CA TYR A 131 -0.72 -19.14 2.11
C TYR A 131 -0.84 -18.16 0.96
N ARG A 132 -0.02 -18.37 -0.07
CA ARG A 132 -0.05 -17.60 -1.32
C ARG A 132 -0.35 -18.54 -2.46
N LEU A 133 -1.50 -18.34 -3.10
CA LEU A 133 -1.92 -19.11 -4.27
C LEU A 133 -1.85 -18.22 -5.51
N PRO A 134 -0.78 -18.32 -6.31
CA PRO A 134 -0.67 -17.52 -7.53
C PRO A 134 -1.66 -18.00 -8.58
N ILE A 135 -2.36 -17.04 -9.19
CA ILE A 135 -3.17 -17.21 -10.41
C ILE A 135 -2.27 -16.95 -11.62
N LEU A 136 -1.50 -15.85 -11.59
CA LEU A 136 -0.56 -15.51 -12.66
C LEU A 136 0.75 -16.33 -12.58
N PRO A 137 1.34 -16.72 -13.74
CA PRO A 137 2.60 -17.45 -13.82
C PRO A 137 3.79 -16.75 -13.16
N ASP A 138 4.80 -17.52 -12.73
CA ASP A 138 5.99 -16.97 -12.07
C ASP A 138 6.81 -16.04 -12.97
N LYS A 139 6.85 -16.32 -14.28
CA LYS A 139 7.51 -15.45 -15.27
C LYS A 139 6.95 -14.03 -15.31
N MET A 140 5.72 -13.80 -14.82
CA MET A 140 5.08 -12.49 -14.78
C MET A 140 5.30 -11.75 -13.46
N LYS A 141 5.98 -12.36 -12.48
CA LYS A 141 6.05 -11.85 -11.09
C LYS A 141 6.63 -10.44 -10.97
N MET A 142 7.55 -10.05 -11.85
CA MET A 142 8.17 -8.72 -11.84
C MET A 142 7.39 -7.69 -12.67
N GLY A 143 6.36 -8.11 -13.41
CA GLY A 143 5.52 -7.20 -14.17
C GLY A 143 4.64 -6.34 -13.28
N THR A 144 4.26 -5.17 -13.78
CA THR A 144 3.42 -4.20 -13.09
C THR A 144 1.94 -4.55 -13.24
N VAL A 145 1.13 -4.34 -12.19
CA VAL A 145 -0.30 -4.68 -12.16
C VAL A 145 -1.08 -4.07 -13.33
N TYR A 146 -0.85 -2.78 -13.66
CA TYR A 146 -1.55 -2.12 -14.77
C TYR A 146 -1.19 -2.71 -16.15
N GLY A 147 -0.06 -3.40 -16.26
CA GLY A 147 0.39 -4.06 -17.48
C GLY A 147 -0.09 -5.51 -17.61
N MET A 148 -0.86 -6.01 -16.64
CA MET A 148 -1.39 -7.37 -16.66
C MET A 148 -2.80 -7.44 -17.24
N HIS A 149 -3.15 -8.61 -17.77
CA HIS A 149 -4.53 -8.92 -18.10
C HIS A 149 -5.36 -9.15 -16.83
N ALA A 150 -6.66 -8.87 -16.91
CA ALA A 150 -7.60 -9.28 -15.88
C ALA A 150 -7.66 -10.82 -15.80
N TYR A 151 -7.88 -11.36 -14.60
CA TYR A 151 -8.00 -12.81 -14.42
C TYR A 151 -9.12 -13.38 -15.29
N SER A 152 -8.78 -14.36 -16.12
CA SER A 152 -9.76 -15.07 -16.92
C SER A 152 -10.50 -16.11 -16.07
N ARG A 153 -11.73 -16.41 -16.47
CA ARG A 153 -12.53 -17.48 -15.86
C ARG A 153 -11.79 -18.82 -15.82
N LEU A 154 -11.07 -19.16 -16.89
CA LEU A 154 -10.28 -20.39 -16.97
C LEU A 154 -9.15 -20.44 -15.93
N GLU A 155 -8.49 -19.31 -15.67
CA GLU A 155 -7.45 -19.21 -14.64
C GLU A 155 -8.04 -19.38 -13.24
N VAL A 156 -9.21 -18.79 -12.98
CA VAL A 156 -9.94 -18.97 -11.71
C VAL A 156 -10.38 -20.43 -11.52
N GLU A 157 -10.94 -21.07 -12.55
CA GLU A 157 -11.35 -22.48 -12.48
C GLU A 157 -10.16 -23.43 -12.22
N ARG A 158 -9.00 -23.16 -12.82
CA ARG A 158 -7.76 -23.91 -12.56
C ARG A 158 -7.28 -23.72 -11.11
N LEU A 159 -7.38 -22.50 -10.59
CA LEU A 159 -7.05 -22.21 -9.21
C LEU A 159 -7.95 -23.00 -8.24
N LEU A 160 -9.27 -22.99 -8.46
CA LEU A 160 -10.23 -23.73 -7.63
C LEU A 160 -9.94 -25.24 -7.63
N LYS A 161 -9.64 -25.83 -8.80
CA LYS A 161 -9.21 -27.24 -8.88
C LYS A 161 -7.94 -27.50 -8.07
N ARG A 162 -6.97 -26.58 -8.08
CA ARG A 162 -5.74 -26.69 -7.28
C ARG A 162 -6.05 -26.62 -5.77
N ILE A 163 -6.95 -25.72 -5.36
CA ILE A 163 -7.40 -25.61 -3.96
C ILE A 163 -8.01 -26.93 -3.49
N ARG A 164 -8.95 -27.51 -4.24
CA ARG A 164 -9.57 -28.80 -3.92
C ARG A 164 -8.53 -29.92 -3.78
N SER A 165 -7.57 -29.98 -4.70
CA SER A 165 -6.49 -30.97 -4.61
C SER A 165 -5.60 -30.76 -3.39
N GLN A 166 -5.36 -29.52 -2.96
CA GLN A 166 -4.57 -29.22 -1.76
C GLN A 166 -5.35 -29.52 -0.48
N ALA A 167 -6.66 -29.27 -0.47
CA ALA A 167 -7.53 -29.63 0.63
C ALA A 167 -7.59 -31.16 0.84
N TYR A 168 -7.75 -31.91 -0.25
CA TYR A 168 -7.71 -33.38 -0.21
C TYR A 168 -6.39 -33.92 0.35
N ARG A 169 -5.27 -33.24 0.08
CA ARG A 169 -3.94 -33.59 0.59
C ARG A 169 -3.65 -33.06 2.01
N GLY A 170 -4.62 -32.40 2.66
CA GLY A 170 -4.47 -31.86 4.01
C GLY A 170 -3.64 -30.57 4.11
N PHE A 171 -3.29 -29.92 2.99
CA PHE A 171 -2.52 -28.67 3.00
C PHE A 171 -3.38 -27.42 3.27
N VAL A 172 -4.68 -27.51 3.01
CA VAL A 172 -5.66 -26.44 3.27
C VAL A 172 -6.84 -27.08 4.00
N SER A 173 -7.38 -26.42 5.03
CA SER A 173 -8.54 -26.96 5.74
C SER A 173 -9.78 -27.00 4.82
N PRO A 174 -10.68 -27.99 4.97
CA PRO A 174 -11.91 -28.04 4.17
C PRO A 174 -12.77 -26.77 4.27
N ALA A 175 -12.85 -26.17 5.45
CA ALA A 175 -13.59 -24.92 5.69
C ALA A 175 -13.03 -23.72 4.90
N VAL A 176 -11.70 -23.63 4.78
CA VAL A 176 -11.06 -22.58 3.98
C VAL A 176 -11.24 -22.84 2.50
N ALA A 177 -11.15 -24.10 2.06
CA ALA A 177 -11.41 -24.46 0.67
C ALA A 177 -12.85 -24.11 0.26
N GLU A 178 -13.84 -24.44 1.11
CA GLU A 178 -15.24 -24.09 0.89
C GLU A 178 -15.47 -22.57 0.86
N SER A 179 -14.80 -21.82 1.74
CA SER A 179 -14.90 -20.35 1.77
C SER A 179 -14.33 -19.71 0.50
N LEU A 180 -13.22 -20.24 -0.02
CA LEU A 180 -12.62 -19.74 -1.28
C LEU A 180 -13.48 -20.03 -2.50
N GLU A 181 -14.28 -21.10 -2.48
CA GLU A 181 -15.23 -21.41 -3.57
C GLU A 181 -16.42 -20.44 -3.62
N LYS A 182 -16.78 -19.80 -2.50
CA LYS A 182 -17.88 -18.83 -2.39
C LYS A 182 -17.51 -17.42 -2.88
N ILE A 183 -16.24 -17.16 -3.19
CA ILE A 183 -15.76 -15.84 -3.66
C ILE A 183 -16.09 -15.61 -5.17
N ASN A 184 -16.62 -16.63 -5.85
CA ASN A 184 -16.89 -16.64 -7.29
C ASN A 184 -18.33 -16.26 -7.64
#